data_AF-A0A443SRB0-F1
#
_entry.id   AF-A0A443SRB0-F1
#
_cell.length_a   1.000
_cell.length_b   1.000
_cell.length_c   1.000
_cell.angle_alpha   90.00
_cell.angle_beta   90.00
_cell.angle_gamma   90.00
#
_symmetry.space_group_name_H-M   'P 1'
#
loop_
_entity.id
_entity.type
_entity.pdbx_description
1 polymer ?
#
loop_
_entity_poly.entity_id
_entity_poly.type
_entity_poly.pdbx_seq_one_letter_code
_entity_poly.pdbx_strand_id
1 'polypeptide(L)'
;MTGKRTSSFKLAVTHREKLDSDCDLNKIRKLAIFQRSFDEMVKTVSNNYLHDNRDRKYYADHYKCFPPPVFIFTITFIELGFFVYYSLSKGELSTSGPVPVDSIFVYRPDKKNEFWRFLFYMVLHAGWIHLLFNLLVQVLVGLPLEMVHGSLRIAIVYMAGVLAGSLGTSIFDAEVYLVGASGGVYALLAAHLANVLLNYNQMELGILRIIGVFVVASADVGYAVYDRYAKEHESEPVSYVAHLTGAVAGLTIGLLVLKNFEQKLHEQLLWWIALGVYAACTLFAVLYNVFN
;
A
#
# COMPACT_ATOMS: atom_id res chain seq x y z
N MET A 1 -52.25 14.03 48.92
CA MET A 1 -51.41 12.81 48.89
C MET A 1 -49.95 13.22 48.83
N THR A 2 -49.22 13.15 49.94
CA THR A 2 -47.80 13.50 50.02
C THR A 2 -46.96 12.39 49.41
N GLY A 3 -46.52 12.55 48.16
CA GLY A 3 -45.72 11.58 47.40
C GLY A 3 -44.29 11.42 47.93
N LYS A 4 -44.11 10.88 49.14
CA LYS A 4 -42.79 10.54 49.68
C LYS A 4 -42.28 9.28 48.96
N ARG A 5 -41.43 9.48 47.95
CA ARG A 5 -40.65 8.41 47.29
C ARG A 5 -39.86 7.62 48.35
N THR A 6 -39.89 6.29 48.26
CA THR A 6 -39.21 5.36 49.19
C THR A 6 -37.69 5.51 49.16
N SER A 7 -37.01 5.18 50.25
CA SER A 7 -35.54 5.25 50.37
C SER A 7 -34.83 4.44 49.26
N SER A 8 -35.39 3.26 48.92
CA SER A 8 -34.90 2.41 47.83
C SER A 8 -34.95 3.09 46.46
N PHE A 9 -36.00 3.87 46.19
CA PHE A 9 -36.11 4.64 44.94
C PHE A 9 -35.03 5.72 44.86
N LYS A 10 -34.74 6.43 45.96
CA LYS A 10 -33.68 7.44 45.99
C LYS A 10 -32.30 6.82 45.75
N LEU A 11 -32.02 5.68 46.39
CA LEU A 11 -30.76 4.95 46.20
C LEU A 11 -30.59 4.48 44.74
N ALA A 12 -31.65 3.97 44.12
CA ALA A 12 -31.64 3.55 42.73
C ALA A 12 -31.37 4.71 41.75
N VAL A 13 -31.92 5.90 42.02
CA VAL A 13 -31.65 7.11 41.23
C VAL A 13 -30.20 7.55 41.37
N THR A 14 -29.67 7.64 42.60
CA THR A 14 -28.27 8.03 42.83
C THR A 14 -27.28 7.03 42.24
N HIS A 15 -27.59 5.72 42.28
CA HIS A 15 -26.76 4.70 41.65
C HIS A 15 -26.76 4.82 40.12
N ARG A 16 -27.91 5.15 39.50
CA ARG A 16 -28.01 5.41 38.06
C ARG A 16 -27.23 6.66 37.65
N GLU A 17 -27.36 7.76 38.38
CA GLU A 17 -26.62 9.00 38.13
C GLU A 17 -25.09 8.78 38.20
N LYS A 18 -24.64 7.97 39.17
CA LYS A 18 -23.23 7.59 39.29
C LYS A 18 -22.76 6.73 38.11
N LEU A 19 -23.57 5.75 37.68
CA LEU A 19 -23.28 4.92 36.50
C LEU A 19 -23.19 5.75 35.22
N ASP A 20 -24.11 6.70 35.02
CA ASP A 20 -24.10 7.59 33.86
C ASP A 20 -22.84 8.49 33.88
N SER A 21 -22.48 9.05 35.04
CA SER A 21 -21.24 9.83 35.22
C SER A 21 -19.98 9.00 34.97
N ASP A 22 -19.92 7.76 35.46
CA ASP A 22 -18.77 6.87 35.24
C ASP A 22 -18.68 6.43 33.76
N CYS A 23 -19.82 6.26 33.09
CA CYS A 23 -19.88 5.98 31.65
C CYS A 23 -19.35 7.17 30.83
N ASP A 24 -19.79 8.38 31.14
CA ASP A 24 -19.34 9.61 30.48
C ASP A 24 -17.85 9.86 30.71
N LEU A 25 -17.36 9.68 31.95
CA LEU A 25 -15.94 9.81 32.25
C LEU A 25 -15.08 8.78 31.49
N ASN A 26 -15.55 7.53 31.40
CA ASN A 26 -14.88 6.50 30.61
C ASN A 26 -14.88 6.83 29.11
N LYS A 27 -15.96 7.40 28.59
CA LYS A 27 -16.06 7.83 27.18
C LYS A 27 -15.10 8.98 26.89
N ILE A 28 -15.06 9.99 27.76
CA ILE A 28 -14.12 11.12 27.67
C ILE A 28 -12.67 10.62 27.73
N ARG A 29 -12.37 9.71 28.67
CA ARG A 29 -11.02 9.12 28.80
C ARG A 29 -10.62 8.34 27.55
N LYS A 30 -11.52 7.53 26.98
CA LYS A 30 -11.28 6.81 25.72
C LYS A 30 -11.04 7.78 24.56
N LEU A 31 -11.83 8.85 24.46
CA LEU A 31 -11.65 9.88 23.44
C LEU A 31 -10.29 10.59 23.57
N ALA A 32 -9.89 10.92 24.80
CA ALA A 32 -8.59 11.55 25.08
C ALA A 32 -7.41 10.62 24.78
N ILE A 33 -7.52 9.32 25.10
CA ILE A 33 -6.50 8.32 24.75
C ILE A 33 -6.39 8.20 23.23
N PHE A 34 -7.52 8.09 22.54
CA PHE A 34 -7.56 8.02 21.08
C PHE A 34 -6.94 9.26 20.44
N GLN A 35 -7.33 10.47 20.89
CA GLN A 35 -6.79 11.72 20.39
C GLN A 35 -5.28 11.77 20.58
N ARG A 36 -4.77 11.38 21.76
CA ARG A 36 -3.33 11.33 22.02
C ARG A 36 -2.62 10.35 21.09
N SER A 37 -3.15 9.14 20.90
CA SER A 37 -2.57 8.16 19.98
C SER A 37 -2.58 8.66 18.53
N PHE A 38 -3.64 9.36 18.11
CA PHE A 38 -3.74 9.99 16.81
C PHE A 38 -2.69 11.07 16.63
N ASP A 39 -2.55 11.99 17.59
CA ASP A 39 -1.57 13.07 17.53
C ASP A 39 -0.13 12.52 17.47
N GLU A 40 0.18 11.47 18.23
CA GLU A 40 1.49 10.80 18.18
C GLU A 40 1.72 10.09 16.84
N MET A 41 0.70 9.44 16.27
CA MET A 41 0.79 8.85 14.92
C MET A 41 1.05 9.93 13.87
N VAL A 42 0.31 11.04 13.90
CA VAL A 42 0.48 12.15 12.95
C VAL A 42 1.88 12.75 13.04
N LYS A 43 2.39 13.00 14.25
CA LYS A 43 3.77 13.48 14.47
C LYS A 43 4.80 12.48 13.97
N THR A 44 4.58 11.19 14.21
CA THR A 44 5.46 10.12 13.74
C THR A 44 5.50 10.11 12.21
N VAL A 45 4.35 10.17 11.55
CA VAL A 45 4.25 10.22 10.09
C VAL A 45 4.90 11.48 9.54
N SER A 46 4.64 12.66 10.11
CA SER A 46 5.24 13.91 9.63
C SER A 46 6.75 13.89 9.75
N ASN A 47 7.29 13.47 10.88
CA ASN A 47 8.74 13.39 11.10
C ASN A 47 9.40 12.36 10.16
N ASN A 48 8.66 11.34 9.78
CA ASN A 48 9.14 10.28 8.92
C ASN A 48 9.00 10.56 7.43
N TYR A 49 8.11 11.44 6.99
CA TYR A 49 7.81 11.58 5.55
C TYR A 49 7.92 13.01 5.03
N LEU A 50 7.97 14.02 5.91
CA LEU A 50 8.13 15.44 5.54
C LEU A 50 9.55 15.96 5.81
N HIS A 51 9.94 16.91 4.96
CA HIS A 51 11.27 17.51 4.88
C HIS A 51 11.46 18.64 5.93
N ASP A 52 10.83 19.80 5.75
CA ASP A 52 11.04 20.99 6.60
C ASP A 52 10.37 20.82 7.97
N ASN A 53 11.05 21.27 9.04
CA ASN A 53 10.47 21.41 10.38
C ASN A 53 9.19 22.27 10.39
N ARG A 54 9.11 23.27 9.51
CA ARG A 54 7.88 24.06 9.31
C ARG A 54 6.76 23.21 8.73
N ASP A 55 7.02 22.41 7.71
CA ASP A 55 6.03 21.52 7.09
C ASP A 55 5.59 20.42 8.07
N ARG A 56 6.53 19.86 8.84
CA ARG A 56 6.24 18.87 9.89
C ARG A 56 5.29 19.44 10.93
N LYS A 57 5.61 20.63 11.46
CA LYS A 57 4.79 21.30 12.47
C LYS A 57 3.44 21.71 11.90
N TYR A 58 3.44 22.30 10.70
CA TYR A 58 2.20 22.68 10.00
C TYR A 58 1.30 21.47 9.78
N TYR A 59 1.83 20.36 9.27
CA TYR A 59 1.09 19.12 9.07
C TYR A 59 0.60 18.55 10.40
N ALA A 60 1.45 18.45 11.42
CA ALA A 60 1.06 17.92 12.72
C ALA A 60 -0.05 18.74 13.39
N ASP A 61 -0.03 20.06 13.23
CA ASP A 61 -1.03 20.97 13.82
C ASP A 61 -2.35 21.02 13.01
N HIS A 62 -2.32 20.73 11.69
CA HIS A 62 -3.47 20.91 10.79
C HIS A 62 -4.07 19.62 10.24
N TYR A 63 -3.40 18.46 10.37
CA TYR A 63 -3.90 17.21 9.83
C TYR A 63 -5.10 16.71 10.63
N LYS A 64 -6.29 16.79 10.01
CA LYS A 64 -7.57 16.34 10.61
C LYS A 64 -8.08 15.03 10.04
N CYS A 65 -7.21 14.20 9.46
CA CYS A 65 -7.61 12.98 8.72
C CYS A 65 -8.60 13.29 7.58
N PHE A 66 -8.50 14.48 6.98
CA PHE A 66 -9.35 14.92 5.87
C PHE A 66 -8.49 15.52 4.75
N PRO A 67 -8.47 14.90 3.55
CA PRO A 67 -9.12 13.62 3.23
C PRO A 67 -8.45 12.43 3.95
N PRO A 68 -9.23 11.43 4.42
CA PRO A 68 -8.65 10.21 5.00
C PRO A 68 -7.88 9.42 3.95
N PRO A 69 -6.96 8.51 4.33
CA PRO A 69 -6.26 7.66 3.38
C PRO A 69 -7.21 6.58 2.83
N VAL A 70 -8.06 6.95 1.87
CA VAL A 70 -9.11 6.08 1.31
C VAL A 70 -8.54 4.98 0.42
N PHE A 71 -7.53 5.28 -0.39
CA PHE A 71 -7.06 4.38 -1.45
C PHE A 71 -6.47 3.09 -0.90
N ILE A 72 -5.49 3.17 0.02
CA ILE A 72 -4.80 2.00 0.55
C ILE A 72 -5.75 1.10 1.33
N PHE A 73 -6.68 1.68 2.11
CA PHE A 73 -7.72 0.87 2.76
C PHE A 73 -8.64 0.21 1.75
N THR A 74 -9.09 0.95 0.73
CA THR A 74 -9.99 0.43 -0.30
C THR A 74 -9.37 -0.76 -1.02
N ILE A 75 -8.13 -0.63 -1.51
CA ILE A 75 -7.47 -1.70 -2.25
C ILE A 75 -7.16 -2.90 -1.35
N THR A 76 -6.73 -2.66 -0.09
CA THR A 76 -6.53 -3.72 0.92
C THR A 76 -7.81 -4.55 1.16
N PHE A 77 -8.96 -3.90 1.33
CA PHE A 77 -10.23 -4.60 1.53
C PHE A 77 -10.70 -5.34 0.27
N ILE A 78 -10.45 -4.78 -0.92
CA ILE A 78 -10.74 -5.46 -2.19
C ILE A 78 -9.92 -6.74 -2.30
N GLU A 79 -8.60 -6.67 -2.12
CA GLU A 79 -7.69 -7.82 -2.19
C GLU A 79 -8.08 -8.91 -1.17
N LEU A 80 -8.36 -8.50 0.08
CA LEU A 80 -8.82 -9.42 1.12
C LEU A 80 -10.15 -10.07 0.75
N GLY A 81 -11.10 -9.30 0.23
CA GLY A 81 -12.42 -9.79 -0.18
C GLY A 81 -12.33 -10.82 -1.32
N PHE A 82 -11.51 -10.54 -2.34
CA PHE A 82 -11.26 -11.48 -3.44
C PHE A 82 -10.58 -12.76 -2.95
N PHE A 83 -9.58 -12.64 -2.08
CA PHE A 83 -8.91 -13.80 -1.50
C PHE A 83 -9.88 -14.68 -0.70
N VAL A 84 -10.67 -14.09 0.20
CA VAL A 84 -11.69 -14.82 0.98
C VAL A 84 -12.69 -15.50 0.06
N TYR A 85 -13.17 -14.81 -0.98
CA TYR A 85 -14.10 -15.39 -1.95
C TYR A 85 -13.52 -16.64 -2.64
N TYR A 86 -12.28 -16.58 -3.13
CA TYR A 86 -11.65 -17.71 -3.81
C TYR A 86 -11.27 -18.85 -2.85
N SER A 87 -10.81 -18.54 -1.63
CA SER A 87 -10.56 -19.54 -0.59
C SER A 87 -11.82 -20.31 -0.21
N LEU A 88 -12.94 -19.62 -0.03
CA LEU A 88 -14.22 -20.27 0.26
C LEU A 88 -14.75 -21.07 -0.95
N SER A 89 -14.62 -20.53 -2.16
CA SER A 89 -15.11 -21.18 -3.38
C SER A 89 -14.36 -22.46 -3.73
N LYS A 90 -13.04 -22.50 -3.50
CA LYS A 90 -12.21 -23.68 -3.75
C LYS A 90 -12.08 -24.60 -2.53
N GLY A 91 -12.51 -24.16 -1.35
CA GLY A 91 -12.37 -24.91 -0.10
C GLY A 91 -10.92 -25.11 0.34
N GLU A 92 -10.01 -24.24 -0.10
CA GLU A 92 -8.58 -24.33 0.16
C GLU A 92 -8.07 -23.07 0.86
N LEU A 93 -7.25 -23.27 1.89
CA LEU A 93 -6.46 -22.23 2.52
C LEU A 93 -5.07 -22.79 2.79
N SER A 94 -4.14 -22.55 1.85
CA SER A 94 -2.77 -23.04 1.94
C SER A 94 -1.77 -21.90 1.79
N THR A 95 -0.50 -22.17 2.09
CA THR A 95 0.56 -21.16 2.01
C THR A 95 0.79 -20.66 0.59
N SER A 96 0.51 -21.51 -0.41
CA SER A 96 0.78 -21.27 -1.84
C SER A 96 -0.47 -21.42 -2.73
N GLY A 97 -1.65 -21.57 -2.12
CA GLY A 97 -2.93 -21.77 -2.81
C GLY A 97 -4.11 -21.28 -1.96
N PRO A 98 -5.29 -21.04 -2.56
CA PRO A 98 -5.64 -21.31 -3.94
C PRO A 98 -5.10 -20.28 -4.93
N VAL A 99 -4.66 -20.72 -6.12
CA VAL A 99 -4.39 -19.84 -7.26
C VAL A 99 -5.62 -19.82 -8.17
N PRO A 100 -6.32 -18.69 -8.32
CA PRO A 100 -7.53 -18.61 -9.15
C PRO A 100 -7.18 -18.49 -10.65
N VAL A 101 -6.46 -19.47 -11.21
CA VAL A 101 -5.97 -19.48 -12.62
C VAL A 101 -7.08 -19.28 -13.66
N ASP A 102 -8.29 -19.76 -13.38
CA ASP A 102 -9.46 -19.63 -14.26
C ASP A 102 -10.15 -18.26 -14.19
N SER A 103 -9.68 -17.37 -13.31
CA SER A 103 -10.28 -16.04 -13.15
C SER A 103 -10.09 -15.16 -14.38
N ILE A 104 -11.12 -14.37 -14.69
CA ILE A 104 -11.08 -13.36 -15.74
C ILE A 104 -10.08 -12.21 -15.45
N PHE A 105 -9.58 -12.14 -14.21
CA PHE A 105 -8.65 -11.10 -13.78
C PHE A 105 -7.18 -11.53 -13.83
N VAL A 106 -6.87 -12.83 -13.92
CA VAL A 106 -5.48 -13.30 -14.06
C VAL A 106 -4.88 -12.71 -15.33
N TYR A 107 -3.66 -12.19 -15.23
CA TYR A 107 -2.89 -11.84 -16.41
C TYR A 107 -2.46 -13.10 -17.14
N ARG A 108 -2.76 -13.14 -18.43
CA ARG A 108 -2.61 -14.31 -19.30
C ARG A 108 -1.88 -13.91 -20.58
N PRO A 109 -0.70 -14.49 -20.87
CA PRO A 109 0.03 -14.17 -22.10
C PRO A 109 -0.73 -14.49 -23.38
N ASP A 110 -1.63 -15.49 -23.35
CA ASP A 110 -2.45 -15.88 -24.50
C ASP A 110 -3.66 -14.95 -24.73
N LYS A 111 -3.90 -13.97 -23.84
CA LYS A 111 -5.07 -13.07 -23.85
C LYS A 111 -4.69 -11.59 -23.77
N LYS A 112 -3.60 -11.16 -24.43
CA LYS A 112 -3.13 -9.76 -24.42
C LYS A 112 -4.18 -8.73 -24.89
N ASN A 113 -5.13 -9.14 -25.75
CA ASN A 113 -6.23 -8.27 -26.20
C ASN A 113 -7.26 -7.96 -25.09
N GLU A 114 -7.25 -8.69 -23.98
CA GLU A 114 -8.10 -8.47 -22.82
C GLU A 114 -7.40 -7.49 -21.85
N PHE A 115 -7.31 -6.22 -22.25
CA PHE A 115 -6.46 -5.20 -21.59
C PHE A 115 -6.70 -5.04 -20.08
N TRP A 116 -7.89 -5.34 -19.58
CA TRP A 116 -8.21 -5.28 -18.16
C TRP A 116 -7.36 -6.26 -17.32
N ARG A 117 -6.86 -7.35 -17.92
CA ARG A 117 -5.98 -8.33 -17.27
C ARG A 117 -4.62 -7.74 -16.89
N PHE A 118 -4.17 -6.67 -17.57
CA PHE A 118 -2.95 -5.96 -17.20
C PHE A 118 -3.11 -5.17 -15.89
N LEU A 119 -4.34 -4.95 -15.41
CA LEU A 119 -4.62 -4.19 -14.19
C LEU A 119 -5.21 -5.07 -13.09
N PHE A 120 -6.24 -5.86 -13.38
CA PHE A 120 -7.01 -6.52 -12.32
C PHE A 120 -6.34 -7.76 -11.74
N TYR A 121 -5.20 -8.21 -12.29
CA TYR A 121 -4.45 -9.31 -11.69
C TYR A 121 -4.03 -9.01 -10.23
N MET A 122 -3.92 -7.72 -9.88
CA MET A 122 -3.55 -7.24 -8.54
C MET A 122 -4.48 -7.71 -7.42
N VAL A 123 -5.76 -7.99 -7.72
CA VAL A 123 -6.73 -8.39 -6.68
C VAL A 123 -6.67 -9.89 -6.35
N LEU A 124 -5.94 -10.67 -7.14
CA LEU A 124 -5.80 -12.12 -6.97
C LEU A 124 -4.50 -12.43 -6.24
N HIS A 125 -4.48 -13.44 -5.40
CA HIS A 125 -3.26 -13.83 -4.66
C HIS A 125 -3.10 -15.35 -4.63
N ALA A 126 -1.85 -15.80 -4.65
CA ALA A 126 -1.47 -17.21 -4.61
C ALA A 126 -1.14 -17.65 -3.17
N GLY A 127 -2.18 -17.87 -2.36
CA GLY A 127 -2.05 -18.28 -0.95
C GLY A 127 -1.96 -17.15 0.06
N TRP A 128 -2.13 -17.50 1.34
CA TRP A 128 -2.31 -16.52 2.41
C TRP A 128 -1.01 -15.80 2.79
N ILE A 129 0.16 -16.44 2.62
CA ILE A 129 1.46 -15.80 2.89
C ILE A 129 1.71 -14.69 1.87
N HIS A 130 1.45 -14.98 0.59
CA HIS A 130 1.60 -14.00 -0.49
C HIS A 130 0.66 -12.80 -0.28
N LEU A 131 -0.61 -13.02 0.08
CA LEU A 131 -1.53 -11.93 0.44
C LEU A 131 -1.01 -11.16 1.66
N LEU A 132 -0.67 -11.85 2.75
CA LEU A 132 -0.27 -11.21 4.01
C LEU A 132 0.93 -10.27 3.80
N PHE A 133 1.94 -10.72 3.05
CA PHE A 133 3.11 -9.89 2.76
C PHE A 133 2.72 -8.62 1.98
N ASN A 134 1.92 -8.75 0.92
CA ASN A 134 1.43 -7.61 0.14
C ASN A 134 0.67 -6.62 1.03
N LEU A 135 -0.30 -7.11 1.82
CA LEU A 135 -1.10 -6.26 2.71
C LEU A 135 -0.24 -5.57 3.77
N LEU A 136 0.72 -6.28 4.37
CA LEU A 136 1.61 -5.70 5.38
C LEU A 136 2.45 -4.56 4.80
N VAL A 137 3.11 -4.78 3.68
CA VAL A 137 3.94 -3.73 3.06
C VAL A 137 3.08 -2.58 2.55
N GLN A 138 1.95 -2.88 1.90
CA GLN A 138 0.98 -1.90 1.42
C GLN A 138 0.46 -1.00 2.54
N VAL A 139 0.09 -1.56 3.69
CA VAL A 139 -0.40 -0.79 4.84
C VAL A 139 0.72 -0.02 5.52
N LEU A 140 1.88 -0.65 5.77
CA LEU A 140 2.98 -0.02 6.50
C LEU A 140 3.67 1.10 5.71
N VAL A 141 3.78 0.96 4.38
CA VAL A 141 4.46 1.92 3.51
C VAL A 141 3.46 2.83 2.80
N GLY A 142 2.36 2.26 2.31
CA GLY A 142 1.35 2.99 1.54
C GLY A 142 0.53 3.97 2.39
N LEU A 143 0.09 3.60 3.60
CA LEU A 143 -0.73 4.51 4.42
C LEU A 143 0.01 5.81 4.75
N PRO A 144 1.25 5.79 5.27
CA PRO A 144 1.95 7.05 5.54
C PRO A 144 2.21 7.89 4.28
N LEU A 145 2.55 7.24 3.16
CA LEU A 145 2.67 7.91 1.86
C LEU A 145 1.34 8.59 1.45
N GLU A 146 0.21 7.90 1.66
CA GLU A 146 -1.11 8.43 1.32
C GLU A 146 -1.51 9.58 2.24
N MET A 147 -1.22 9.49 3.52
CA MET A 147 -1.50 10.56 4.48
C MET A 147 -0.76 11.86 4.11
N VAL A 148 0.50 11.75 3.65
CA VAL A 148 1.33 12.92 3.29
C VAL A 148 1.04 13.45 1.89
N HIS A 149 0.99 12.57 0.90
CA HIS A 149 0.91 12.98 -0.50
C HIS A 149 -0.55 13.03 -1.01
N GLY A 150 -1.46 12.26 -0.40
CA GLY A 150 -2.87 12.20 -0.74
C GLY A 150 -3.23 11.00 -1.63
N SER A 151 -4.48 10.54 -1.50
CA SER A 151 -5.01 9.32 -2.14
C SER A 151 -4.77 9.23 -3.64
N LEU A 152 -5.05 10.31 -4.38
CA LEU A 152 -4.92 10.29 -5.83
C LEU A 152 -3.48 10.05 -6.30
N ARG A 153 -2.48 10.68 -5.64
CA ARG A 153 -1.08 10.53 -6.03
C ARG A 153 -0.58 9.12 -5.75
N ILE A 154 -0.97 8.55 -4.61
CA ILE A 154 -0.62 7.18 -4.26
C ILE A 154 -1.34 6.16 -5.15
N ALA A 155 -2.59 6.41 -5.51
CA ALA A 155 -3.30 5.60 -6.49
C ALA A 155 -2.58 5.59 -7.84
N ILE A 156 -2.10 6.74 -8.32
CA ILE A 156 -1.34 6.83 -9.58
C ILE A 156 -0.03 6.02 -9.49
N VAL A 157 0.74 6.17 -8.41
CA VAL A 157 1.98 5.39 -8.19
C VAL A 157 1.69 3.89 -8.19
N TYR A 158 0.72 3.46 -7.41
CA TYR A 158 0.36 2.05 -7.26
C TYR A 158 -0.11 1.45 -8.58
N MET A 159 -1.06 2.10 -9.26
CA MET A 159 -1.61 1.62 -10.53
C MET A 159 -0.56 1.63 -11.65
N ALA A 160 0.35 2.61 -11.67
CA ALA A 160 1.47 2.60 -12.60
C ALA A 160 2.42 1.42 -12.35
N GLY A 161 2.64 1.06 -11.08
CA GLY A 161 3.38 -0.13 -10.67
C GLY A 161 2.75 -1.44 -11.16
N VAL A 162 1.44 -1.59 -10.95
CA VAL A 162 0.66 -2.74 -11.42
C VAL A 162 0.73 -2.86 -12.95
N LEU A 163 0.49 -1.77 -13.67
CA LEU A 163 0.55 -1.77 -15.13
C LEU A 163 1.96 -2.07 -15.65
N ALA A 164 2.99 -1.46 -15.06
CA ALA A 164 4.38 -1.74 -15.42
C ALA A 164 4.77 -3.18 -15.10
N GLY A 165 4.24 -3.74 -14.02
CA GLY A 165 4.44 -5.13 -13.62
C GLY A 165 3.98 -6.11 -14.71
N SER A 166 2.72 -6.01 -15.13
CA SER A 166 2.16 -6.87 -16.18
C SER A 166 2.79 -6.64 -17.55
N LEU A 167 3.03 -5.37 -17.93
CA LEU A 167 3.74 -5.03 -19.17
C LEU A 167 5.18 -5.55 -19.15
N GLY A 168 5.88 -5.45 -18.03
CA GLY A 168 7.23 -5.99 -17.85
C GLY A 168 7.26 -7.50 -18.00
N THR A 169 6.39 -8.20 -17.27
CA THR A 169 6.24 -9.66 -17.35
C THR A 169 5.91 -10.09 -18.79
N SER A 170 5.05 -9.37 -19.52
CA SER A 170 4.71 -9.70 -20.91
C SER A 170 5.90 -9.72 -21.88
N ILE A 171 6.99 -9.00 -21.56
CA ILE A 171 8.17 -8.85 -22.41
C ILE A 171 9.29 -9.78 -21.94
N PHE A 172 9.58 -9.79 -20.64
CA PHE A 172 10.75 -10.45 -20.08
C PHE A 172 10.46 -11.82 -19.46
N ASP A 173 9.19 -12.18 -19.28
CA ASP A 173 8.73 -13.44 -18.70
C ASP A 173 7.42 -13.86 -19.39
N ALA A 174 7.46 -13.89 -20.72
CA ALA A 174 6.29 -13.87 -21.61
C ALA A 174 5.38 -15.11 -21.53
N GLU A 175 5.77 -16.16 -20.82
CA GLU A 175 4.98 -17.39 -20.66
C GLU A 175 4.27 -17.47 -19.30
N VAL A 176 4.52 -16.52 -18.41
CA VAL A 176 4.07 -16.59 -17.00
C VAL A 176 2.72 -15.90 -16.80
N TYR A 177 1.88 -16.58 -16.04
CA TYR A 177 0.62 -16.04 -15.52
C TYR A 177 0.93 -15.16 -14.32
N LEU A 178 0.28 -14.00 -14.22
CA LEU A 178 0.54 -13.06 -13.13
C LEU A 178 -0.72 -12.88 -12.26
N VAL A 179 -0.49 -12.96 -10.95
CA VAL A 179 -1.43 -12.62 -9.87
C VAL A 179 -0.66 -11.91 -8.77
N GLY A 180 -1.32 -11.02 -8.04
CA GLY A 180 -0.77 -10.38 -6.85
C GLY A 180 -0.61 -8.88 -7.00
N ALA A 181 -0.81 -8.17 -5.89
CA ALA A 181 -0.64 -6.73 -5.76
C ALA A 181 0.81 -6.24 -5.88
N SER A 182 1.77 -7.16 -6.00
CA SER A 182 3.18 -6.88 -5.74
C SER A 182 3.81 -5.85 -6.67
N GLY A 183 3.37 -5.74 -7.93
CA GLY A 183 3.80 -4.65 -8.82
C GLY A 183 3.48 -3.26 -8.24
N GLY A 184 2.31 -3.10 -7.64
CA GLY A 184 1.91 -1.87 -6.93
C GLY A 184 2.65 -1.70 -5.60
N VAL A 185 2.84 -2.77 -4.84
CA VAL A 185 3.58 -2.75 -3.56
C VAL A 185 5.04 -2.35 -3.75
N TYR A 186 5.72 -2.90 -4.75
CA TYR A 186 7.08 -2.51 -5.09
C TYR A 186 7.16 -1.08 -5.63
N ALA A 187 6.10 -0.60 -6.30
CA ALA A 187 6.01 0.81 -6.65
C ALA A 187 5.90 1.72 -5.42
N LEU A 188 5.15 1.32 -4.39
CA LEU A 188 5.10 2.05 -3.11
C LEU A 188 6.46 2.05 -2.39
N LEU A 189 7.15 0.91 -2.34
CA LEU A 189 8.50 0.81 -1.77
C LEU A 189 9.49 1.73 -2.50
N ALA A 190 9.46 1.73 -3.83
CA ALA A 190 10.33 2.56 -4.65
C ALA A 190 9.96 4.05 -4.57
N ALA A 191 8.68 4.40 -4.45
CA ALA A 191 8.23 5.76 -4.20
C ALA A 191 8.64 6.24 -2.80
N HIS A 192 8.61 5.37 -1.79
CA HIS A 192 9.18 5.67 -0.48
C HIS A 192 10.69 5.90 -0.57
N LEU A 193 11.41 5.07 -1.32
CA LEU A 193 12.84 5.28 -1.57
C LEU A 193 13.10 6.62 -2.30
N ALA A 194 12.30 6.97 -3.30
CA ALA A 194 12.37 8.27 -3.97
C ALA A 194 12.19 9.42 -2.96
N ASN A 195 11.20 9.31 -2.06
CA ASN A 195 10.99 10.27 -1.00
C ASN A 195 12.20 10.35 -0.04
N VAL A 196 12.82 9.22 0.31
CA VAL A 196 14.01 9.22 1.16
C VAL A 196 15.21 9.84 0.45
N LEU A 197 15.43 9.56 -0.83
CA LEU A 197 16.55 10.09 -1.61
C LEU A 197 16.46 11.61 -1.78
N LEU A 198 15.26 12.13 -2.06
CA LEU A 198 15.03 13.57 -2.16
C LEU A 198 15.24 14.29 -0.81
N ASN A 199 14.93 13.61 0.31
CA ASN A 199 14.90 14.21 1.64
C ASN A 199 16.01 13.73 2.58
N TYR A 200 17.04 13.06 2.04
CA TYR A 200 18.01 12.28 2.83
C TYR A 200 18.67 13.06 3.97
N ASN A 201 19.07 14.31 3.70
CA ASN A 201 19.80 15.14 4.67
C ASN A 201 18.94 15.61 5.86
N GLN A 202 17.62 15.45 5.79
CA GLN A 202 16.69 15.96 6.80
C GLN A 202 15.92 14.84 7.51
N MET A 203 16.03 13.59 7.04
CA MET A 203 15.33 12.45 7.62
C MET A 203 16.18 11.78 8.69
N GLU A 204 15.65 11.72 9.91
CA GLU A 204 16.22 10.88 10.97
C GLU A 204 16.19 9.41 10.51
N LEU A 205 17.35 8.75 10.61
CA LEU A 205 17.55 7.34 10.28
C LEU A 205 17.31 6.98 8.80
N GLY A 206 17.55 7.90 7.85
CA GLY A 206 17.40 7.65 6.41
C GLY A 206 18.08 6.37 5.92
N ILE A 207 19.32 6.09 6.38
CA ILE A 207 20.06 4.87 6.05
C ILE A 207 19.33 3.60 6.51
N LEU A 208 18.80 3.57 7.74
CA LEU A 208 18.11 2.39 8.25
C LEU A 208 16.85 2.07 7.45
N ARG A 209 16.18 3.09 6.90
CA ARG A 209 15.00 2.91 6.05
C ARG A 209 15.39 2.35 4.70
N ILE A 210 16.46 2.87 4.09
CA ILE A 210 17.01 2.31 2.85
C ILE A 210 17.35 0.83 3.08
N ILE A 211 18.08 0.53 4.15
CA ILE A 211 18.41 -0.85 4.53
C ILE A 211 17.14 -1.69 4.73
N GLY A 212 16.13 -1.17 5.45
CA GLY A 212 14.86 -1.87 5.67
C GLY A 212 14.13 -2.19 4.37
N VAL A 213 14.02 -1.23 3.45
CA VAL A 213 13.44 -1.44 2.11
C VAL A 213 14.23 -2.49 1.34
N PHE A 214 15.56 -2.39 1.32
CA PHE A 214 16.41 -3.37 0.64
C PHE A 214 16.26 -4.77 1.23
N VAL A 215 16.26 -4.92 2.56
CA VAL A 215 16.10 -6.22 3.22
C VAL A 215 14.75 -6.83 2.90
N VAL A 216 13.66 -6.07 3.02
CA VAL A 216 12.30 -6.54 2.72
C VAL A 216 12.18 -6.93 1.25
N ALA A 217 12.60 -6.05 0.33
CA ALA A 217 12.55 -6.30 -1.10
C ALA A 217 13.41 -7.51 -1.51
N SER A 218 14.60 -7.66 -0.93
CA SER A 218 15.52 -8.75 -1.27
C SER A 218 15.04 -10.08 -0.70
N ALA A 219 14.45 -10.09 0.50
CA ALA A 219 13.85 -11.30 1.08
C ALA A 219 12.68 -11.80 0.24
N ASP A 220 11.80 -10.89 -0.21
CA ASP A 220 10.65 -11.25 -1.03
C ASP A 220 11.03 -11.66 -2.47
N VAL A 221 11.93 -10.91 -3.14
CA VAL A 221 12.47 -11.35 -4.43
C VAL A 221 13.22 -12.69 -4.28
N GLY A 222 14.01 -12.84 -3.22
CA GLY A 222 14.72 -14.09 -2.93
C GLY A 222 13.77 -15.26 -2.72
N TYR A 223 12.65 -15.04 -2.02
CA TYR A 223 11.59 -16.03 -1.87
C TYR A 223 10.94 -16.38 -3.22
N ALA A 224 10.60 -15.39 -4.06
CA ALA A 224 10.03 -15.62 -5.38
C ALA A 224 10.99 -16.40 -6.31
N VAL A 225 12.29 -16.10 -6.27
CA VAL A 225 13.33 -16.84 -7.00
C VAL A 225 13.47 -18.27 -6.46
N TYR A 226 13.50 -18.43 -5.13
CA TYR A 226 13.58 -19.76 -4.50
C TYR A 226 12.36 -20.62 -4.85
N ASP A 227 11.15 -20.09 -4.73
CA ASP A 227 9.91 -20.82 -5.06
C ASP A 227 9.91 -21.29 -6.53
N ARG A 228 10.39 -20.44 -7.45
CA ARG A 228 10.46 -20.77 -8.88
C ARG A 228 11.48 -21.85 -9.24
N TYR A 229 12.66 -21.84 -8.62
CA TYR A 229 13.78 -22.69 -9.04
C TYR A 229 14.07 -23.88 -8.11
N ALA A 230 13.64 -23.83 -6.85
CA ALA A 230 13.97 -24.85 -5.84
C ALA A 230 12.81 -25.80 -5.53
N LYS A 231 11.56 -25.43 -5.81
CA LYS A 231 10.42 -26.35 -5.68
C LYS A 231 10.11 -27.00 -7.02
N GLU A 232 9.99 -28.33 -7.02
CA GLU A 232 9.46 -29.07 -8.16
C GLU A 232 7.95 -28.77 -8.31
N HIS A 233 7.61 -27.88 -9.25
CA HIS A 233 6.32 -27.79 -9.96
C HIS A 233 4.98 -27.83 -9.17
N GLU A 234 4.92 -27.53 -7.88
CA GLU A 234 3.64 -27.51 -7.13
C GLU A 234 2.92 -26.14 -7.15
N SER A 235 3.61 -25.03 -7.46
CA SER A 235 3.02 -23.68 -7.47
C SER A 235 3.33 -22.91 -8.76
N GLU A 236 2.33 -22.18 -9.26
CA GLU A 236 2.50 -21.20 -10.34
C GLU A 236 3.47 -20.10 -9.86
N PRO A 237 4.57 -19.85 -10.57
CA PRO A 237 5.66 -19.01 -10.05
C PRO A 237 5.28 -17.53 -9.99
N VAL A 238 5.61 -16.87 -8.88
CA VAL A 238 5.52 -15.41 -8.75
C VAL A 238 6.57 -14.74 -9.64
N SER A 239 6.16 -13.80 -10.49
CA SER A 239 7.10 -13.15 -11.42
C SER A 239 7.94 -12.06 -10.72
N TYR A 240 9.24 -12.32 -10.56
CA TYR A 240 10.19 -11.32 -10.06
C TYR A 240 10.33 -10.11 -11.02
N VAL A 241 10.00 -10.28 -12.30
CA VAL A 241 9.97 -9.19 -13.30
C VAL A 241 8.92 -8.16 -12.94
N ALA A 242 7.75 -8.59 -12.45
CA ALA A 242 6.68 -7.69 -12.03
C ALA A 242 7.13 -6.80 -10.86
N HIS A 243 7.91 -7.36 -9.93
CA HIS A 243 8.47 -6.62 -8.79
C HIS A 243 9.46 -5.54 -9.27
N LEU A 244 10.38 -5.93 -10.17
CA LEU A 244 11.41 -5.03 -10.69
C LEU A 244 10.79 -3.88 -11.50
N THR A 245 9.92 -4.19 -12.44
CA THR A 245 9.30 -3.18 -13.32
C THR A 245 8.31 -2.29 -12.57
N GLY A 246 7.59 -2.85 -11.59
CA GLY A 246 6.80 -2.09 -10.62
C GLY A 246 7.65 -1.11 -9.82
N ALA A 247 8.82 -1.54 -9.31
CA ALA A 247 9.75 -0.66 -8.60
C ALA A 247 10.29 0.48 -9.50
N VAL A 248 10.65 0.19 -10.75
CA VAL A 248 11.09 1.22 -11.72
C VAL A 248 9.99 2.25 -11.97
N ALA A 249 8.74 1.79 -12.16
CA ALA A 249 7.59 2.67 -12.31
C ALA A 249 7.34 3.50 -11.06
N GLY A 250 7.41 2.91 -9.87
CA GLY A 250 7.24 3.63 -8.60
C GLY A 250 8.31 4.68 -8.34
N LEU A 251 9.58 4.38 -8.65
CA LEU A 251 10.67 5.35 -8.55
C LEU A 251 10.43 6.53 -9.50
N THR A 252 10.14 6.26 -10.77
CA THR A 252 9.96 7.29 -11.79
C THR A 252 8.69 8.11 -11.55
N ILE A 253 7.52 7.48 -11.44
CA ILE A 253 6.26 8.17 -11.14
C ILE A 253 6.31 8.86 -9.78
N GLY A 254 6.93 8.25 -8.77
CA GLY A 254 7.12 8.86 -7.46
C GLY A 254 7.84 10.21 -7.55
N LEU A 255 8.93 10.29 -8.32
CA LEU A 255 9.64 11.56 -8.57
C LEU A 255 8.78 12.60 -9.32
N LEU A 256 7.81 12.16 -10.12
CA LEU A 256 6.93 13.06 -10.88
C LEU A 256 5.73 13.57 -10.07
N VAL A 257 5.12 12.70 -9.26
CA VAL A 257 3.81 12.95 -8.66
C VAL A 257 3.85 13.13 -7.15
N LEU A 258 4.93 12.79 -6.44
CA LEU A 258 5.00 13.08 -5.01
C LEU A 258 5.14 14.60 -4.78
N LYS A 259 4.58 15.08 -3.68
CA LYS A 259 4.65 16.51 -3.35
C LYS A 259 6.09 16.87 -3.03
N ASN A 260 6.65 17.80 -3.79
CA ASN A 260 7.90 18.46 -3.48
C ASN A 260 7.62 19.92 -3.10
N PHE A 261 7.95 20.31 -1.86
CA PHE A 261 7.64 21.63 -1.30
C PHE A 261 8.74 22.68 -1.57
N GLU A 262 9.96 22.26 -1.87
CA GLU A 262 11.07 23.14 -2.29
C GLU A 262 11.71 22.58 -3.56
N GLN A 263 11.54 23.23 -4.71
CA GLN A 263 12.14 22.75 -5.96
C GLN A 263 13.59 23.26 -6.12
N LYS A 264 14.56 22.35 -6.10
CA LYS A 264 15.96 22.63 -6.45
C LYS A 264 16.24 22.29 -7.91
N LEU A 265 17.25 22.93 -8.53
CA LEU A 265 17.59 22.73 -9.94
C LEU A 265 17.89 21.26 -10.28
N HIS A 266 18.59 20.54 -9.40
CA HIS A 266 18.89 19.12 -9.60
C HIS A 266 17.64 18.24 -9.53
N GLU A 267 16.62 18.62 -8.75
CA GLU A 267 15.34 17.92 -8.66
C GLU A 267 14.52 18.11 -9.93
N GLN A 268 14.60 19.30 -10.56
CA GLN A 268 13.99 19.54 -11.87
C GLN A 268 14.64 18.67 -12.96
N LEU A 269 15.96 18.49 -12.94
CA LEU A 269 16.65 17.57 -13.84
C LEU A 269 16.19 16.12 -13.62
N LEU A 270 16.14 15.67 -12.36
CA LEU A 270 15.65 14.33 -12.02
C LEU A 270 14.20 14.12 -12.47
N TRP A 271 13.36 15.14 -12.38
CA TRP A 271 11.98 15.10 -12.86
C TRP A 271 11.92 14.84 -14.37
N TRP A 272 12.69 15.58 -15.19
CA TRP A 272 12.72 15.36 -16.64
C TRP A 272 13.30 14.00 -17.03
N ILE A 273 14.33 13.53 -16.32
CA ILE A 273 14.88 12.19 -16.52
C ILE A 273 13.83 11.13 -16.20
N ALA A 274 13.14 11.25 -15.05
CA ALA A 274 12.09 10.32 -14.65
C ALA A 274 10.94 10.28 -15.67
N LEU A 275 10.51 11.44 -16.18
CA LEU A 275 9.49 11.53 -17.22
C LEU A 275 9.92 10.83 -18.51
N GLY A 276 11.15 11.12 -18.97
CA GLY A 276 11.70 10.52 -20.18
C GLY A 276 11.81 8.99 -20.08
N VAL A 277 12.34 8.49 -18.96
CA VAL A 277 12.47 7.04 -18.70
C VAL A 277 11.09 6.38 -18.64
N TYR A 278 10.16 6.91 -17.86
CA TYR A 278 8.82 6.32 -17.73
C TYR A 278 8.07 6.30 -19.07
N ALA A 279 8.10 7.41 -19.82
CA ALA A 279 7.44 7.51 -21.11
C ALA A 279 8.05 6.54 -22.14
N ALA A 280 9.38 6.45 -22.22
CA ALA A 280 10.07 5.55 -23.14
C ALA A 280 9.77 4.07 -22.83
N CYS A 281 9.87 3.66 -21.56
CA CYS A 281 9.59 2.29 -21.13
C CYS A 281 8.12 1.91 -21.39
N THR A 282 7.19 2.79 -21.03
CA THR A 282 5.74 2.54 -21.21
C THR A 282 5.39 2.47 -22.70
N LEU A 283 5.89 3.42 -23.51
CA LEU A 283 5.64 3.42 -24.95
C LEU A 283 6.19 2.15 -25.61
N PHE A 284 7.43 1.77 -25.30
CA PHE A 284 8.03 0.55 -25.80
C PHE A 284 7.17 -0.67 -25.44
N ALA A 285 6.77 -0.79 -24.17
CA ALA A 285 6.03 -1.95 -23.70
C ALA A 285 4.62 -2.05 -24.30
N VAL A 286 3.93 -0.92 -24.47
CA VAL A 286 2.64 -0.87 -25.15
C VAL A 286 2.78 -1.27 -26.62
N LEU A 287 3.74 -0.68 -27.34
CA LEU A 287 3.98 -1.04 -28.74
C LEU A 287 4.35 -2.51 -28.89
N TYR A 288 5.18 -3.06 -27.98
CA TYR A 288 5.53 -4.47 -27.98
C TYR A 288 4.29 -5.36 -27.90
N ASN A 289 3.37 -5.08 -26.96
CA ASN A 289 2.14 -5.86 -26.78
C ASN A 289 1.12 -5.68 -27.91
N VAL A 290 1.14 -4.55 -28.63
CA VAL A 290 0.27 -4.31 -29.78
C VAL A 290 0.77 -5.03 -31.03
N PHE A 291 2.08 -5.14 -31.20
CA PHE A 291 2.69 -5.68 -32.43
C PHE A 291 3.22 -7.11 -32.32
N ASN A 292 3.30 -7.71 -31.12
CA ASN A 292 3.78 -9.08 -30.88
C ASN A 292 2.84 -9.89 -29.98
#